data_AF-A0A2N9XYT1-F1
#
_entry.id   AF-A0A2N9XYT1-F1
#
_cell.length_a   1.000
_cell.length_b   1.000
_cell.length_c   1.000
_cell.angle_alpha   90.00
_cell.angle_beta   90.00
_cell.angle_gamma   90.00
#
_symmetry.space_group_name_H-M   'P 1'
#
loop_
_entity.id
_entity.type
_entity.pdbx_description
1 polymer ?
#
loop_
_entity_poly.entity_id
_entity_poly.type
_entity_poly.pdbx_seq_one_letter_code
_entity_poly.pdbx_strand_id
1 'polypeptide(L)' 'MENNDIDALIKQYRQITRDDGNEKYAQAQFELGFIYKRLEWQHIFKQQNYGVTICQILPEAN' A
#
# COMPACT_ATOMS: atom_id res chain seq x y z
N MET A 1 -9.57 -2.98 4.06
CA MET A 1 -9.29 -1.72 3.36
C MET A 1 -9.20 -2.08 1.89
N GLU A 2 -10.21 -1.70 1.11
CA GLU A 2 -10.14 -1.85 -0.34
C GLU A 2 -9.01 -0.97 -0.86
N ASN A 3 -8.31 -1.40 -1.92
CA ASN A 3 -7.25 -0.59 -2.55
C ASN A 3 -7.74 0.80 -2.97
N ASN A 4 -9.04 0.94 -3.29
CA ASN A 4 -9.67 2.19 -3.69
C ASN A 4 -9.54 3.31 -2.64
N ASP A 5 -9.60 2.98 -1.34
CA ASP A 5 -9.48 3.98 -0.28
C ASP A 5 -8.04 4.52 -0.16
N ILE A 6 -7.06 3.67 -0.46
CA ILE A 6 -5.64 4.03 -0.38
C ILE A 6 -5.26 4.93 -1.56
N ASP A 7 -5.75 4.61 -2.77
CA ASP A 7 -5.50 5.41 -3.96
C ASP A 7 -6.13 6.81 -3.85
N ALA A 8 -7.31 6.91 -3.24
CA ALA A 8 -7.96 8.18 -2.95
C ALA A 8 -7.13 9.04 -1.99
N LEU A 9 -6.59 8.44 -0.92
CA LEU A 9 -5.72 9.13 0.04
C LEU A 9 -4.40 9.58 -0.60
N ILE A 10 -3.77 8.74 -1.41
CA ILE A 10 -2.56 9.12 -2.16
C ILE A 10 -2.84 10.32 -3.06
N LYS A 11 -3.98 10.31 -3.77
CA LYS A 11 -4.38 11.42 -4.64
C LYS A 11 -4.57 12.71 -3.84
N GLN A 12 -5.22 12.65 -2.69
CA GLN A 12 -5.44 13.80 -1.81
C GLN A 12 -4.12 14.37 -1.28
N TYR A 13 -3.23 13.55 -0.74
CA TYR A 13 -1.95 14.03 -0.21
C TYR A 13 -1.01 14.56 -1.30
N ARG A 14 -1.07 14.01 -2.52
CA ARG A 14 -0.30 14.52 -3.67
C ARG A 14 -0.75 15.90 -4.17
N GLN A 15 -1.98 16.30 -3.88
CA GLN A 15 -2.48 17.63 -4.24
C GLN A 15 -1.96 18.72 -3.30
N ILE A 16 -1.52 18.37 -2.09
CA ILE A 16 -0.96 19.32 -1.14
C ILE A 16 0.45 19.70 -1.60
N THR A 17 0.64 20.99 -1.84
CA THR A 17 1.88 21.59 -2.31
C THR A 17 2.53 22.44 -1.22
N ARG A 18 3.72 22.98 -1.50
CA ARG A 18 4.38 23.91 -0.57
C ARG A 18 3.59 25.22 -0.39
N ASP A 19 2.74 25.56 -1.36
CA ASP A 19 1.90 26.76 -1.32
C ASP A 19 0.77 26.64 -0.29
N ASP A 20 0.36 25.42 0.06
CA ASP A 20 -0.60 25.13 1.13
C ASP A 20 -0.01 25.32 2.54
N GLY A 21 1.30 25.58 2.62
CA GLY A 21 2.05 25.82 3.85
C GLY A 21 3.00 24.68 4.20
N ASN A 22 4.17 25.04 4.73
CA ASN A 22 5.28 24.11 5.00
C ASN A 22 4.89 22.95 5.94
N GLU A 23 4.08 23.23 6.97
CA GLU A 23 3.65 22.21 7.94
C GLU A 23 2.70 21.18 7.31
N LYS A 24 1.67 21.66 6.59
CA LYS A 24 0.72 20.79 5.88
C LYS A 24 1.41 19.94 4.83
N TYR A 25 2.34 20.54 4.08
CA TYR A 25 3.15 19.83 3.10
C TYR A 25 4.00 18.74 3.77
N ALA A 26 4.70 19.07 4.85
CA ALA A 26 5.53 18.10 5.57
C ALA A 26 4.71 16.91 6.10
N GLN A 27 3.53 17.18 6.66
CA GLN A 27 2.61 16.15 7.13
C GLN A 27 2.13 15.27 5.97
N ALA A 28 1.73 15.85 4.84
CA ALA A 28 1.28 15.10 3.68
C ALA A 28 2.37 14.16 3.12
N GLN A 29 3.62 14.64 3.06
CA GLN A 29 4.75 13.81 2.62
C GLN A 29 5.07 12.67 3.60
N PHE A 30 4.94 12.91 4.90
CA PHE A 30 5.15 11.91 5.93
C PHE A 30 4.11 10.77 5.83
N GLU A 31 2.82 11.12 5.68
CA GLU A 31 1.74 10.14 5.49
C GLU A 31 1.92 9.33 4.19
N LEU A 32 2.30 9.98 3.09
CA LEU A 32 2.62 9.30 1.84
C LEU A 32 3.74 8.26 2.01
N GLY A 33 4.79 8.58 2.78
CA GLY A 33 5.86 7.65 3.11
C GLY A 33 5.37 6.39 3.83
N PHE A 34 4.46 6.54 4.81
CA PHE A 34 3.85 5.39 5.48
C PHE A 34 2.98 4.55 4.57
N ILE A 35 2.20 5.20 3.70
CA ILE A 35 1.34 4.50 2.74
C ILE A 35 2.20 3.66 1.80
N TYR A 36 3.26 4.22 1.20
CA TYR A 36 4.12 3.47 0.30
C TYR A 36 4.88 2.35 1.00
N LYS A 37 5.40 2.60 2.20
CA LYS A 37 6.00 1.53 3.02
C LYS A 37 4.99 0.41 3.23
N ARG A 38 3.75 0.72 3.62
CA ARG A 38 2.73 -0.31 3.81
C ARG A 38 2.42 -1.08 2.53
N LEU A 39 2.35 -0.42 1.38
CA LEU A 39 2.11 -1.05 0.08
C LEU A 39 3.27 -1.95 -0.37
N GLU A 40 4.52 -1.53 -0.17
CA GLU A 40 5.70 -2.37 -0.41
C GLU A 40 5.66 -3.63 0.46
N TRP A 41 5.31 -3.49 1.74
CA TRP A 41 5.23 -4.61 2.67
C TRP A 41 4.09 -5.56 2.32
N GLN A 42 2.96 -5.05 1.79
CA GLN A 42 1.92 -5.92 1.23
C GLN A 42 2.42 -6.70 0.02
N HIS A 43 3.25 -6.09 -0.83
CA HIS A 43 3.83 -6.77 -1.97
C HIS A 43 4.79 -7.90 -1.51
N ILE A 44 5.67 -7.61 -0.54
CA ILE A 44 6.58 -8.60 0.06
C ILE A 44 5.81 -9.74 0.74
N PHE A 45 4.82 -9.43 1.58
CA PHE A 45 4.02 -10.45 2.27
C PHE A 45 3.22 -11.32 1.29
N LYS A 46 2.64 -10.74 0.23
CA LYS A 46 1.94 -11.51 -0.80
C LYS A 46 2.89 -12.43 -1.57
N GLN A 47 4.10 -11.98 -1.90
CA GLN A 47 5.10 -12.83 -2.55
C GLN A 47 5.57 -13.97 -1.64
N GLN A 48 5.77 -13.72 -0.34
CA GLN A 48 6.20 -14.77 0.61
C GLN A 48 5.11 -15.80 0.91
N ASN A 49 3.83 -15.43 0.80
CA ASN A 49 2.71 -16.36 0.98
C ASN A 49 2.27 -17.05 -0.34
N TYR A 50 2.79 -16.61 -1.49
CA TYR A 50 2.45 -17.18 -2.80
C TYR A 50 2.89 -18.65 -2.94
N GLY A 51 3.98 -19.04 -2.26
CA GLY A 51 4.45 -20.44 -2.26
C GLY A 51 3.61 -21.40 -1.40
N VAL A 52 2.83 -20.88 -0.43
CA VAL A 52 1.99 -21.70 0.46
C VAL A 52 0.66 -22.05 -0.20
N THR A 53 0.12 -21.17 -1.05
CA THR A 53 -1.17 -21.36 -1.72
C THR A 53 -1.13 -22.41 -2.84
N ILE A 54 0.02 -22.64 -3.49
CA ILE A 54 0.12 -23.64 -4.58
C ILE A 54 0.03 -25.07 -4.01
N CYS A 55 0.57 -25.32 -2.80
CA CYS A 55 0.51 -26.63 -2.15
C CYS A 55 -0.89 -27.01 -1.64
N GLN A 56 -1.83 -26.06 -1.52
CA GLN A 56 -3.20 -26.33 -1.06
C GLN A 56 -4.19 -26.59 -2.21
N ILE A 57 -3.74 -26.51 -3.47
CA ILE A 57 -4.58 -26.73 -4.67
C ILE A 57 -3.97 -27.84 -5.55
N LEU A 58 -3.53 -28.93 -4.94
CA LEU A 58 -3.53 -30.21 -5.63
C LEU A 58 -4.75 -30.96 -5.07
N PRO A 59 -5.83 -31.17 -5.85
CA PRO A 59 -6.83 -32.13 -5.42
C PRO A 59 -6.08 -33.45 -5.29
N GLU A 60 -6.26 -34.15 -4.18
CA GLU A 60 -5.68 -35.47 -3.98
C GLU A 60 -6.16 -36.38 -5.12
N ALA A 61 -5.34 -36.48 -6.16
CA ALA A 61 -5.48 -37.47 -7.20
C ALA A 61 -4.78 -38.72 -6.68
N ASN A 62 -5.53 -39.50 -5.89
CA ASN A 62 -5.67 -40.96 -5.94
C ASN A 62 -6.21 -41.49 -4.61
#